data_AF-A0A6S7I4J9-F1
#
_entry.id   AF-A0A6S7I4J9-F1
#
_cell.length_a   1.000
_cell.length_b   1.000
_cell.length_c   1.000
_cell.angle_alpha   90.00
_cell.angle_beta   90.00
_cell.angle_gamma   90.00
#
_symmetry.space_group_name_H-M   'P 1'
#
loop_
_entity.id
_entity.type
_entity.pdbx_description
1 polymer ?
#
loop_
_entity_poly.entity_id
_entity_poly.type
_entity_poly.pdbx_seq_one_letter_code
_entity_poly.pdbx_strand_id
1 'polypeptide(L)'
;MSASQHYVQILPETNPGPVFYIDPSKTISAPYSQGNQIIFGETAGQQCLAMCLCALIYNKRQNICSPQDLVNVMNIGNELYSNLSCLARQSFLLFTELPSQLTVFDTDYIFEYSESYSGNVIGDCSIEGYQYCVPFHRSFELLLAENYSAFILTIDSNAVCIFSTTDGKYIVFDSHSRDIYGRSHPQGACVLLEAPNINNVILYFQSLYGENSQFELRGINIEEVQANCDQNLNNSIRNSALSAYDDDDSSPTCTAHYIKNIKDKYTLVDTIFKLVTTKIEDENVNYEIQFLSCASELSNCESVKEKGL
;
A
#
# COMPACT_ATOMS: atom_id res chain seq x y z
N MET A 1 -2.78 75.20 -7.25
CA MET A 1 -2.26 74.30 -6.21
C MET A 1 -3.43 73.49 -5.69
N SER A 2 -3.59 72.24 -6.14
CA SER A 2 -4.55 71.29 -5.60
C SER A 2 -3.76 70.03 -5.24
N ALA A 3 -3.74 69.69 -3.96
CA ALA A 3 -3.05 68.52 -3.44
C ALA A 3 -4.04 67.35 -3.37
N SER A 4 -3.84 66.36 -4.24
CA SER A 4 -4.57 65.10 -4.22
C SER A 4 -4.04 64.24 -3.06
N GLN A 5 -4.84 64.03 -2.03
CA GLN A 5 -4.53 63.05 -0.98
C GLN A 5 -4.81 61.64 -1.52
N HIS A 6 -3.74 60.87 -1.75
CA HIS A 6 -3.84 59.43 -1.98
C HIS A 6 -4.19 58.72 -0.67
N TYR A 7 -5.42 58.21 -0.58
CA TYR A 7 -5.79 57.21 0.42
C TYR A 7 -5.14 55.88 0.02
N VAL A 8 -4.09 55.49 0.73
CA VAL A 8 -3.61 54.10 0.71
C VAL A 8 -4.56 53.31 1.59
N GLN A 9 -5.44 52.51 0.99
CA GLN A 9 -6.18 51.47 1.70
C GLN A 9 -5.18 50.40 2.13
N ILE A 10 -4.81 50.42 3.41
CA ILE A 10 -4.13 49.30 4.05
C ILE A 10 -5.21 48.22 4.23
N LEU A 11 -5.16 47.17 3.40
CA LEU A 11 -5.97 45.98 3.63
C LEU A 11 -5.53 45.34 4.96
N PRO A 12 -6.45 44.97 5.85
CA PRO A 12 -6.10 44.29 7.08
C PRO A 12 -5.42 42.97 6.72
N GLU A 13 -4.20 42.77 7.21
CA GLU A 13 -3.49 41.51 7.13
C GLU A 13 -4.26 40.50 8.02
N THR A 14 -5.18 39.76 7.42
CA THR A 14 -5.83 38.64 8.09
C THR A 14 -4.83 37.51 8.11
N ASN A 15 -3.98 37.48 9.14
CA ASN A 15 -3.20 36.29 9.44
C ASN A 15 -4.21 35.19 9.86
N PRO A 16 -4.49 34.18 9.03
CA PRO A 16 -5.61 33.25 9.24
C PRO A 16 -5.37 32.27 10.40
N GLY A 17 -4.33 32.50 11.20
CA GLY A 17 -3.81 31.52 12.14
C GLY A 17 -3.12 30.36 11.41
N PRO A 18 -2.52 29.43 12.16
CA PRO A 18 -1.96 28.23 11.58
C PRO A 18 -3.07 27.39 10.90
N VAL A 19 -2.89 27.10 9.61
CA VAL A 19 -3.77 26.19 8.86
C VAL A 19 -3.40 24.75 9.22
N PHE A 20 -4.36 24.02 9.79
CA PHE A 20 -4.20 22.60 10.12
C PHE A 20 -5.02 21.75 9.14
N TYR A 21 -4.34 20.91 8.37
CA TYR A 21 -4.98 19.96 7.45
C TYR A 21 -5.37 18.64 8.16
N ILE A 22 -4.67 18.34 9.24
CA ILE A 22 -4.83 17.17 10.11
C ILE A 22 -5.25 17.66 11.51
N ASP A 23 -6.05 16.87 12.23
CA ASP A 23 -6.36 17.13 13.64
C ASP A 23 -5.27 16.55 14.56
N PRO A 24 -4.36 17.38 15.11
CA PRO A 24 -3.26 16.90 15.95
C PRO A 24 -3.76 16.30 17.28
N SER A 25 -4.95 16.68 17.75
CA SER A 25 -5.52 16.17 19.01
C SER A 25 -5.97 14.71 18.92
N LYS A 26 -6.13 14.20 17.69
CA LYS A 26 -6.55 12.83 17.39
C LYS A 26 -5.42 11.95 16.89
N THR A 27 -4.21 12.49 16.78
CA THR A 27 -3.07 11.73 16.29
C THR A 27 -2.72 10.61 17.28
N ILE A 28 -2.63 9.40 16.77
CA ILE A 28 -2.13 8.24 17.51
C ILE A 28 -0.68 8.04 17.07
N SER A 29 0.24 7.96 18.02
CA SER A 29 1.65 7.70 17.75
C SER A 29 2.09 6.37 18.37
N ALA A 30 2.82 5.58 17.61
CA ALA A 30 3.56 4.44 18.12
C ALA A 30 4.74 4.90 19.00
N PRO A 31 5.37 4.02 19.79
CA PRO A 31 6.58 4.35 20.53
C PRO A 31 7.84 4.54 19.64
N TYR A 32 7.77 4.18 18.35
CA TYR A 32 8.87 4.29 17.39
C TYR A 32 8.36 4.36 15.95
N SER A 33 9.24 4.73 15.01
CA SER A 33 9.00 4.67 13.57
C SER A 33 9.64 3.43 12.94
N GLN A 34 9.31 3.15 11.67
CA GLN A 34 9.93 2.07 10.89
C GLN A 34 11.46 2.18 10.78
N GLY A 35 12.02 3.39 10.98
CA GLY A 35 13.46 3.64 10.93
C GLY A 35 14.20 3.20 12.20
N ASN A 36 13.51 2.61 13.18
CA ASN A 36 14.15 2.16 14.41
C ASN A 36 15.00 0.91 14.18
N GLN A 37 16.31 1.10 14.07
CA GLN A 37 17.30 0.03 13.85
C GLN A 37 17.38 -0.98 14.99
N ILE A 38 17.05 -0.61 16.23
CA ILE A 38 17.08 -1.55 17.37
C ILE A 38 15.95 -2.57 17.22
N ILE A 39 14.80 -2.14 16.69
CA ILE A 39 13.61 -2.99 16.54
C ILE A 39 13.65 -3.77 15.22
N PHE A 40 13.98 -3.11 14.11
CA PHE A 40 13.85 -3.69 12.78
C PHE A 40 15.18 -4.13 12.15
N GLY A 41 16.33 -3.82 12.76
CA GLY A 41 17.63 -4.26 12.27
C GLY A 41 17.92 -3.76 10.85
N GLU A 42 18.34 -4.66 9.97
CA GLU A 42 18.78 -4.34 8.60
C GLU A 42 17.65 -3.85 7.69
N THR A 43 16.40 -4.19 7.98
CA THR A 43 15.25 -3.78 7.18
C THR A 43 14.72 -2.39 7.55
N ALA A 44 15.26 -1.76 8.60
CA ALA A 44 14.78 -0.48 9.12
C ALA A 44 14.80 0.62 8.04
N GLY A 45 13.63 1.24 7.82
CA GLY A 45 13.44 2.32 6.86
C GLY A 45 13.00 1.89 5.46
N GLN A 46 12.89 0.59 5.18
CA GLN A 46 12.63 0.06 3.83
C GLN A 46 11.24 -0.58 3.67
N GLN A 47 10.56 -0.82 4.78
CA GLN A 47 9.37 -1.66 4.84
C GLN A 47 8.03 -0.91 4.72
N CYS A 48 8.05 0.39 4.41
CA CYS A 48 6.85 1.25 4.40
C CYS A 48 5.71 0.70 3.51
N LEU A 49 6.02 0.22 2.31
CA LEU A 49 5.00 -0.26 1.37
C LEU A 49 4.28 -1.52 1.88
N ALA A 50 5.02 -2.44 2.49
CA ALA A 50 4.42 -3.63 3.12
C ALA A 50 3.62 -3.26 4.38
N MET A 51 4.13 -2.32 5.20
CA MET A 51 3.41 -1.80 6.36
C MET A 51 2.08 -1.13 5.96
N CYS A 52 2.03 -0.44 4.83
CA CYS A 52 0.81 0.13 4.26
C CYS A 52 -0.25 -0.94 4.00
N LEU A 53 0.12 -2.03 3.32
CA LEU A 53 -0.80 -3.14 3.05
C LEU A 53 -1.30 -3.79 4.35
N CYS A 54 -0.39 -4.03 5.31
CA CYS A 54 -0.76 -4.59 6.61
C CYS A 54 -1.66 -3.65 7.42
N ALA A 55 -1.46 -2.33 7.36
CA ALA A 55 -2.30 -1.34 8.04
C ALA A 55 -3.74 -1.40 7.52
N LEU A 56 -3.92 -1.50 6.19
CA LEU A 56 -5.25 -1.62 5.58
C LEU A 56 -5.97 -2.91 5.99
N ILE A 57 -5.28 -4.05 5.99
CA ILE A 57 -5.83 -5.34 6.44
C ILE A 57 -6.22 -5.27 7.91
N TYR A 58 -5.31 -4.77 8.76
CA TYR A 58 -5.53 -4.66 10.19
C TYR A 58 -6.73 -3.76 10.50
N ASN A 59 -6.83 -2.62 9.81
CA ASN A 59 -7.93 -1.69 9.96
C ASN A 59 -9.27 -2.32 9.54
N LYS A 60 -9.30 -3.02 8.40
CA LYS A 60 -10.51 -3.73 7.94
C LYS A 60 -10.98 -4.77 8.95
N ARG A 61 -10.06 -5.48 9.60
CA ARG A 61 -10.37 -6.54 10.56
C ARG A 61 -10.91 -5.99 11.89
N GLN A 62 -10.25 -4.99 12.47
CA GLN A 62 -10.56 -4.58 13.85
C GLN A 62 -10.37 -3.08 14.15
N ASN A 63 -10.14 -2.26 13.13
CA ASN A 63 -9.71 -0.86 13.23
C ASN A 63 -8.35 -0.68 13.94
N ILE A 64 -7.63 0.38 13.57
CA ILE A 64 -6.43 0.81 14.29
C ILE A 64 -6.85 1.93 15.25
N CYS A 65 -6.74 1.71 16.57
CA CYS A 65 -7.23 2.68 17.56
C CYS A 65 -6.27 2.93 18.73
N SER A 66 -5.10 2.29 18.74
CA SER A 66 -4.11 2.44 19.81
C SER A 66 -2.67 2.46 19.30
N PRO A 67 -1.72 3.01 20.08
CA PRO A 67 -0.29 2.87 19.79
C PRO A 67 0.17 1.42 19.65
N GLN A 68 -0.45 0.50 20.39
CA GLN A 68 -0.12 -0.93 20.32
C GLN A 68 -0.56 -1.56 19.00
N ASP A 69 -1.67 -1.10 18.42
CA ASP A 69 -2.10 -1.55 17.08
C ASP A 69 -1.07 -1.13 16.02
N LEU A 70 -0.55 0.09 16.10
CA LEU A 70 0.52 0.55 15.21
C LEU A 70 1.78 -0.30 15.35
N VAL A 71 2.15 -0.70 16.57
CA VAL A 71 3.25 -1.64 16.80
C VAL A 71 2.99 -2.98 16.12
N ASN A 72 1.79 -3.53 16.25
CA ASN A 72 1.43 -4.81 15.62
C ASN A 72 1.49 -4.71 14.10
N VAL A 73 0.90 -3.66 13.52
CA VAL A 73 0.92 -3.38 12.08
C VAL A 73 2.35 -3.29 11.56
N MET A 74 3.21 -2.53 12.26
CA MET A 74 4.61 -2.37 11.89
C MET A 74 5.37 -3.71 11.93
N ASN A 75 5.15 -4.53 12.95
CA ASN A 75 5.83 -5.83 13.08
C ASN A 75 5.40 -6.81 11.98
N ILE A 76 4.09 -6.91 11.70
CA ILE A 76 3.55 -7.76 10.63
C ILE A 76 4.03 -7.26 9.27
N GLY A 77 4.01 -5.94 9.05
CA GLY A 77 4.52 -5.31 7.83
C GLY A 77 6.02 -5.55 7.61
N ASN A 78 6.81 -5.58 8.68
CA ASN A 78 8.24 -5.91 8.59
C ASN A 78 8.48 -7.37 8.20
N GLU A 79 7.68 -8.31 8.74
CA GLU A 79 7.74 -9.72 8.36
C GLU A 79 7.36 -9.90 6.89
N LEU A 80 6.26 -9.28 6.45
CA LEU A 80 5.84 -9.28 5.05
C LEU A 80 6.94 -8.70 4.14
N TYR A 81 7.49 -7.54 4.49
CA TYR A 81 8.60 -6.93 3.74
C TYR A 81 9.81 -7.86 3.63
N SER A 82 10.20 -8.52 4.72
CA SER A 82 11.37 -9.40 4.72
C SER A 82 11.21 -10.56 3.73
N ASN A 83 9.98 -11.08 3.62
CA ASN A 83 9.66 -12.13 2.65
C ASN A 83 9.64 -11.59 1.21
N LEU A 84 8.98 -10.45 0.98
CA LEU A 84 8.86 -9.87 -0.37
C LEU A 84 10.20 -9.37 -0.91
N SER A 85 10.99 -8.66 -0.10
CA SER A 85 12.31 -8.13 -0.50
C SER A 85 13.30 -9.23 -0.87
N CYS A 86 13.25 -10.38 -0.18
CA CYS A 86 14.04 -11.55 -0.51
C CYS A 86 13.72 -12.09 -1.92
N LEU A 87 12.43 -12.13 -2.29
CA LEU A 87 11.97 -12.56 -3.60
C LEU A 87 12.31 -11.53 -4.69
N ALA A 88 12.06 -10.26 -4.40
CA ALA A 88 12.31 -9.12 -5.27
C ALA A 88 13.81 -8.86 -5.54
N ARG A 89 14.69 -9.26 -4.60
CA ARG A 89 16.13 -9.01 -4.62
C ARG A 89 16.50 -7.52 -4.70
N GLN A 90 15.68 -6.66 -4.12
CA GLN A 90 15.94 -5.23 -3.98
C GLN A 90 15.49 -4.70 -2.62
N SER A 91 16.05 -3.56 -2.22
CA SER A 91 15.82 -2.98 -0.91
C SER A 91 14.48 -2.27 -0.76
N PHE A 92 13.96 -1.63 -1.81
CA PHE A 92 12.65 -0.97 -1.75
C PHE A 92 11.68 -1.74 -2.62
N LEU A 93 10.48 -1.97 -2.08
CA LEU A 93 9.43 -2.65 -2.82
C LEU A 93 8.79 -1.72 -3.84
N LEU A 94 8.50 -2.24 -5.02
CA LEU A 94 7.62 -1.64 -6.01
C LEU A 94 6.17 -2.10 -5.76
N PHE A 95 5.20 -1.35 -6.29
CA PHE A 95 3.79 -1.75 -6.23
C PHE A 95 3.52 -3.12 -6.85
N THR A 96 4.28 -3.49 -7.89
CA THR A 96 4.18 -4.79 -8.56
C THR A 96 4.62 -5.97 -7.70
N GLU A 97 5.30 -5.70 -6.59
CA GLU A 97 5.81 -6.72 -5.66
C GLU A 97 4.88 -6.93 -4.47
N LEU A 98 3.84 -6.09 -4.34
CA LEU A 98 2.78 -6.36 -3.39
C LEU A 98 1.95 -7.57 -3.85
N PRO A 99 1.60 -8.48 -2.92
CA PRO A 99 0.84 -9.67 -3.27
C PRO A 99 -0.60 -9.31 -3.67
N SER A 100 -1.18 -10.11 -4.56
CA SER A 100 -2.62 -10.09 -4.87
C SER A 100 -3.47 -10.89 -3.89
N GLN A 101 -2.83 -11.71 -3.05
CA GLN A 101 -3.49 -12.51 -2.01
C GLN A 101 -2.54 -12.69 -0.82
N LEU A 102 -3.05 -12.57 0.40
CA LEU A 102 -2.27 -12.77 1.61
C LEU A 102 -3.13 -13.38 2.72
N THR A 103 -2.59 -14.36 3.42
CA THR A 103 -3.18 -14.87 4.66
C THR A 103 -2.62 -14.08 5.83
N VAL A 104 -3.48 -13.39 6.57
CA VAL A 104 -3.11 -12.68 7.81
C VAL A 104 -4.13 -13.03 8.87
N PHE A 105 -3.68 -13.37 10.08
CA PHE A 105 -4.56 -13.73 11.20
C PHE A 105 -5.55 -14.87 10.89
N ASP A 106 -5.06 -15.93 10.24
CA ASP A 106 -5.84 -17.10 9.81
C ASP A 106 -7.00 -16.77 8.86
N THR A 107 -6.91 -15.64 8.17
CA THR A 107 -7.90 -15.16 7.21
C THR A 107 -7.21 -14.87 5.89
N ASP A 108 -7.78 -15.37 4.80
CA ASP A 108 -7.30 -15.11 3.45
C ASP A 108 -7.90 -13.81 2.93
N TYR A 109 -7.04 -12.93 2.42
CA TYR A 109 -7.43 -11.67 1.81
C TYR A 109 -7.02 -11.65 0.33
N ILE A 110 -7.90 -11.17 -0.53
CA ILE A 110 -7.62 -10.88 -1.94
C ILE A 110 -7.56 -9.36 -2.13
N PHE A 111 -6.59 -8.91 -2.91
CA PHE A 111 -6.36 -7.50 -3.21
C PHE A 111 -6.57 -7.24 -4.69
N GLU A 112 -7.48 -6.31 -4.99
CA GLU A 112 -7.67 -5.77 -6.32
C GLU A 112 -7.14 -4.33 -6.33
N TYR A 113 -6.13 -4.08 -7.15
CA TYR A 113 -5.50 -2.78 -7.26
C TYR A 113 -5.97 -2.06 -8.52
N SER A 114 -6.16 -0.76 -8.42
CA SER A 114 -6.40 0.10 -9.58
C SER A 114 -5.18 0.16 -10.51
N GLU A 115 -5.34 0.79 -11.66
CA GLU A 115 -4.20 1.32 -12.42
C GLU A 115 -3.39 2.31 -11.57
N SER A 116 -2.11 2.49 -11.93
CA SER A 116 -1.20 3.35 -11.18
C SER A 116 -1.18 4.77 -11.71
N TYR A 117 -1.67 5.72 -10.91
CA TYR A 117 -1.63 7.13 -11.25
C TYR A 117 -0.35 7.76 -10.72
N SER A 118 0.35 8.51 -11.55
CA SER A 118 1.61 9.16 -11.19
C SER A 118 1.67 10.61 -11.64
N GLY A 119 2.60 11.37 -11.07
CA GLY A 119 2.74 12.78 -11.38
C GLY A 119 3.57 13.55 -10.37
N ASN A 120 3.48 14.88 -10.43
CA ASN A 120 4.05 15.75 -9.42
C ASN A 120 3.02 16.03 -8.32
N VAL A 121 3.47 16.09 -7.07
CA VAL A 121 2.61 16.43 -5.92
C VAL A 121 2.05 17.85 -6.05
N ILE A 122 2.89 18.76 -6.55
CA ILE A 122 2.55 20.16 -6.81
C ILE A 122 2.70 20.44 -8.30
N GLY A 123 1.75 21.21 -8.86
CA GLY A 123 1.75 21.60 -10.26
C GLY A 123 0.98 20.66 -11.16
N ASP A 124 0.96 21.00 -12.45
CA ASP A 124 0.41 20.14 -13.49
C ASP A 124 1.49 19.20 -14.00
N CYS A 125 1.11 17.96 -14.26
CA CYS A 125 1.97 16.93 -14.82
C CYS A 125 1.29 16.19 -15.97
N SER A 126 0.16 16.70 -16.49
CA SER A 126 -0.52 16.09 -17.61
C SER A 126 0.40 16.04 -18.84
N ILE A 127 0.64 14.82 -19.33
CA ILE A 127 1.41 14.58 -20.55
C ILE A 127 0.44 14.07 -21.60
N GLU A 128 0.38 14.76 -22.74
CA GLU A 128 -0.49 14.37 -23.85
C GLU A 128 -0.17 12.92 -24.29
N GLY A 129 -1.20 12.08 -24.35
CA GLY A 129 -1.08 10.65 -24.69
C GLY A 129 -0.82 9.71 -23.50
N TYR A 130 -0.61 10.21 -22.28
CA TYR A 130 -0.38 9.39 -21.08
C TYR A 130 -1.51 9.55 -20.06
N GLN A 131 -2.51 8.67 -20.12
CA GLN A 131 -3.76 8.81 -19.35
C GLN A 131 -3.61 8.68 -17.82
N TYR A 132 -2.51 8.08 -17.35
CA TYR A 132 -2.25 7.86 -15.93
C TYR A 132 -1.27 8.87 -15.32
N CYS A 133 -0.73 9.78 -16.14
CA CYS A 133 0.06 10.90 -15.66
C CYS A 133 -0.87 12.11 -15.46
N VAL A 134 -1.35 12.31 -14.24
CA VAL A 134 -2.40 13.30 -13.93
C VAL A 134 -2.07 14.08 -12.67
N PRO A 135 -2.54 15.34 -12.53
CA PRO A 135 -2.32 16.12 -11.32
C PRO A 135 -2.75 15.39 -10.04
N PHE A 136 -2.04 15.61 -8.94
CA PHE A 136 -2.23 14.89 -7.68
C PHE A 136 -3.67 14.90 -7.12
N HIS A 137 -4.40 16.01 -7.25
CA HIS A 137 -5.81 16.04 -6.83
C HIS A 137 -6.70 15.18 -7.74
N ARG A 138 -6.40 15.15 -9.05
CA ARG A 138 -7.19 14.47 -10.06
C ARG A 138 -7.08 12.95 -9.94
N SER A 139 -5.94 12.42 -9.52
CA SER A 139 -5.78 10.98 -9.28
C SER A 139 -6.73 10.48 -8.20
N PHE A 140 -6.90 11.21 -7.09
CA PHE A 140 -7.91 10.89 -6.08
C PHE A 140 -9.34 10.97 -6.62
N GLU A 141 -9.68 12.00 -7.40
CA GLU A 141 -11.02 12.12 -8.00
C GLU A 141 -11.36 10.93 -8.90
N LEU A 142 -10.40 10.47 -9.72
CA LEU A 142 -10.58 9.33 -10.60
C LEU A 142 -10.77 8.03 -9.80
N LEU A 143 -9.92 7.78 -8.80
CA LEU A 143 -10.02 6.59 -7.96
C LEU A 143 -11.30 6.56 -7.12
N LEU A 144 -11.74 7.73 -6.62
CA LEU A 144 -13.03 7.84 -5.92
C LEU A 144 -14.21 7.58 -6.86
N ALA A 145 -14.14 8.03 -8.12
CA ALA A 145 -15.16 7.73 -9.13
C ALA A 145 -15.21 6.24 -9.50
N GLU A 146 -14.10 5.53 -9.34
CA GLU A 146 -14.01 4.06 -9.47
C GLU A 146 -14.43 3.30 -8.20
N ASN A 147 -14.92 4.00 -7.18
CA ASN A 147 -15.38 3.46 -5.88
C ASN A 147 -14.28 2.91 -4.96
N TYR A 148 -13.03 3.34 -5.14
CA TYR A 148 -11.99 3.04 -4.15
C TYR A 148 -12.17 3.90 -2.89
N SER A 149 -12.02 3.26 -1.73
CA SER A 149 -12.08 3.89 -0.40
C SER A 149 -10.77 3.79 0.38
N ALA A 150 -9.83 2.99 -0.12
CA ALA A 150 -8.50 2.81 0.42
C ALA A 150 -7.46 2.99 -0.70
N PHE A 151 -6.32 3.54 -0.33
CA PHE A 151 -5.26 3.92 -1.24
C PHE A 151 -3.91 3.64 -0.61
N ILE A 152 -2.93 3.37 -1.46
CA ILE A 152 -1.53 3.40 -1.10
C ILE A 152 -0.89 4.47 -2.00
N LEU A 153 -0.21 5.41 -1.34
CA LEU A 153 0.44 6.55 -1.95
C LEU A 153 1.93 6.46 -1.65
N THR A 154 2.75 6.50 -2.69
CA THR A 154 4.18 6.72 -2.57
C THR A 154 4.47 8.15 -3.01
N ILE A 155 5.16 8.92 -2.18
CA ILE A 155 5.78 10.18 -2.60
C ILE A 155 7.28 10.04 -2.44
N ASP A 156 8.01 10.22 -3.54
CA ASP A 156 9.42 9.87 -3.67
C ASP A 156 9.66 8.41 -3.24
N SER A 157 10.28 8.16 -2.08
CA SER A 157 10.51 6.81 -1.54
C SER A 157 9.64 6.48 -0.32
N ASN A 158 8.71 7.35 0.06
CA ASN A 158 7.91 7.22 1.28
C ASN A 158 6.50 6.74 0.92
N ALA A 159 6.19 5.49 1.28
CA ALA A 159 4.83 4.95 1.14
C ALA A 159 3.97 5.22 2.40
N VAL A 160 2.72 5.59 2.18
CA VAL A 160 1.68 5.79 3.19
C VAL A 160 0.39 5.14 2.70
N CYS A 161 -0.47 4.68 3.61
CA CYS A 161 -1.81 4.25 3.23
C CYS A 161 -2.86 5.23 3.75
N ILE A 162 -3.89 5.42 2.94
CA ILE A 162 -4.97 6.35 3.18
C ILE A 162 -6.27 5.56 3.07
N PHE A 163 -7.20 5.72 4.00
CA PHE A 163 -8.50 5.05 3.91
C PHE A 163 -9.61 5.90 4.52
N SER A 164 -10.81 5.79 3.93
CA SER A 164 -11.98 6.51 4.44
C SER A 164 -12.62 5.79 5.62
N THR A 165 -13.21 6.58 6.51
CA THR A 165 -14.02 6.10 7.63
C THR A 165 -15.50 6.16 7.26
N THR A 166 -16.33 5.46 8.03
CA THR A 166 -17.79 5.44 7.81
C THR A 166 -18.47 6.80 8.01
N ASP A 167 -17.85 7.71 8.76
CA ASP A 167 -18.29 9.10 8.93
C ASP A 167 -17.72 10.07 7.88
N GLY A 168 -17.09 9.54 6.82
CA GLY A 168 -16.64 10.32 5.66
C GLY A 168 -15.31 11.06 5.84
N LYS A 169 -14.61 10.82 6.95
CA LYS A 169 -13.24 11.31 7.17
C LYS A 169 -12.22 10.39 6.51
N TYR A 170 -10.97 10.82 6.54
CA TYR A 170 -9.86 10.06 5.99
C TYR A 170 -8.79 9.86 7.06
N ILE A 171 -8.25 8.66 7.10
CA ILE A 171 -7.13 8.30 7.96
C ILE A 171 -5.89 8.13 7.11
N VAL A 172 -4.77 8.68 7.56
CA VAL A 172 -3.44 8.45 6.98
C VAL A 172 -2.61 7.67 7.99
N PHE A 173 -2.19 6.47 7.61
CA PHE A 173 -1.15 5.74 8.32
C PHE A 173 0.19 6.08 7.68
N ASP A 174 1.10 6.60 8.49
CA ASP A 174 2.47 6.92 8.07
C ASP A 174 3.46 6.27 9.04
N SER A 175 4.19 5.27 8.55
CA SER A 175 5.16 4.51 9.35
C SER A 175 6.49 5.24 9.56
N HIS A 176 6.70 6.37 8.87
CA HIS A 176 7.91 7.17 8.97
C HIS A 176 7.93 7.98 10.27
N SER A 177 9.05 8.66 10.51
CA SER A 177 9.26 9.45 11.72
C SER A 177 8.50 10.78 11.65
N ARG A 178 7.29 10.82 12.21
CA ARG A 178 6.40 12.00 12.21
C ARG A 178 6.11 12.54 13.60
N ASP A 179 5.81 13.83 13.69
CA ASP A 179 5.22 14.47 14.86
C ASP A 179 3.68 14.39 14.86
N ILE A 180 3.03 14.98 15.87
CA ILE A 180 1.57 15.02 16.01
C ILE A 180 0.85 15.82 14.91
N TYR A 181 1.58 16.59 14.10
CA TYR A 181 1.04 17.31 12.96
C TYR A 181 1.27 16.55 11.64
N GLY A 182 1.86 15.36 11.70
CA GLY A 182 2.26 14.58 10.53
C GLY A 182 3.53 15.08 9.85
N ARG A 183 4.28 16.00 10.46
CA ARG A 183 5.51 16.54 9.86
C ARG A 183 6.70 15.65 10.17
N SER A 184 7.66 15.59 9.26
CA SER A 184 8.94 14.90 9.49
C SER A 184 9.62 15.41 10.76
N HIS A 185 9.95 14.50 11.67
CA HIS A 185 10.57 14.85 12.95
C HIS A 185 11.69 13.85 13.29
N PRO A 186 12.90 14.29 13.69
CA PRO A 186 14.02 13.38 14.00
C PRO A 186 13.77 12.41 15.16
N GLN A 187 12.89 12.80 16.10
CA GLN A 187 12.44 11.97 17.22
C GLN A 187 10.96 11.56 17.06
N GLY A 188 10.47 11.59 15.82
CA GLY A 188 9.10 11.22 15.50
C GLY A 188 8.87 9.72 15.57
N ALA A 189 7.63 9.32 15.36
CA ALA A 189 7.21 7.93 15.37
C ALA A 189 6.24 7.65 14.22
N CYS A 190 5.91 6.37 14.02
CA CYS A 190 4.79 5.99 13.19
C CYS A 190 3.50 6.61 13.75
N VAL A 191 2.66 7.15 12.87
CA VAL A 191 1.44 7.89 13.22
C VAL A 191 0.22 7.41 12.46
N LEU A 192 -0.94 7.58 13.10
CA LEU A 192 -2.25 7.56 12.49
C LEU A 192 -2.85 8.97 12.59
N LEU A 193 -3.15 9.57 11.44
CA LEU A 193 -3.59 10.96 11.33
C LEU A 193 -5.03 11.02 10.81
N GLU A 194 -5.88 11.87 11.39
CA GLU A 194 -7.25 12.10 10.89
C GLU A 194 -7.31 13.40 10.08
N ALA A 195 -7.83 13.30 8.85
CA ALA A 195 -8.17 14.41 7.99
C ALA A 195 -9.69 14.49 7.80
N PRO A 196 -10.31 15.69 7.84
CA PRO A 196 -11.76 15.83 7.70
C PRO A 196 -12.35 15.33 6.37
N ASN A 197 -11.58 15.36 5.28
CA ASN A 197 -11.99 14.95 3.94
C ASN A 197 -10.75 14.75 3.04
N ILE A 198 -10.94 14.30 1.81
CA ILE A 198 -9.84 14.04 0.88
C ILE A 198 -9.07 15.30 0.46
N ASN A 199 -9.72 16.47 0.37
CA ASN A 199 -9.04 17.72 0.03
C ASN A 199 -8.05 18.11 1.13
N ASN A 200 -8.39 17.86 2.40
CA ASN A 200 -7.46 18.02 3.51
C ASN A 200 -6.26 17.07 3.40
N VAL A 201 -6.44 15.83 2.95
CA VAL A 201 -5.31 14.89 2.70
C VAL A 201 -4.41 15.41 1.58
N ILE A 202 -4.99 15.89 0.47
CA ILE A 202 -4.25 16.45 -0.67
C ILE A 202 -3.41 17.66 -0.21
N LEU A 203 -4.05 18.62 0.46
CA LEU A 203 -3.39 19.82 0.97
C LEU A 203 -2.33 19.50 2.02
N TYR A 204 -2.57 18.49 2.86
CA TYR A 204 -1.59 17.99 3.81
C TYR A 204 -0.31 17.54 3.11
N PHE A 205 -0.39 16.66 2.12
CA PHE A 205 0.80 16.20 1.39
C PHE A 205 1.46 17.32 0.57
N GLN A 206 0.69 18.19 -0.07
CA GLN A 206 1.23 19.36 -0.77
C GLN A 206 1.97 20.33 0.17
N SER A 207 1.60 20.39 1.45
CA SER A 207 2.32 21.20 2.43
C SER A 207 3.63 20.59 2.93
N LEU A 208 3.79 19.27 2.77
CA LEU A 208 4.97 18.53 3.24
C LEU A 208 6.05 18.38 2.17
N TYR A 209 5.65 18.31 0.91
CA TYR A 209 6.52 17.98 -0.21
C TYR A 209 6.74 19.19 -1.13
N GLY A 210 7.89 19.22 -1.80
CA GLY A 210 8.26 20.33 -2.68
C GLY A 210 7.74 20.16 -4.12
N GLU A 211 7.96 21.18 -4.95
CA GLU A 211 7.54 21.19 -6.37
C GLU A 211 8.13 20.06 -7.21
N ASN A 212 9.25 19.46 -6.78
CA ASN A 212 9.94 18.39 -7.48
C ASN A 212 9.55 16.98 -6.99
N SER A 213 8.72 16.86 -5.96
CA SER A 213 8.35 15.55 -5.42
C SER A 213 7.35 14.86 -6.33
N GLN A 214 7.65 13.60 -6.65
CA GLN A 214 6.82 12.77 -7.51
C GLN A 214 5.98 11.82 -6.69
N PHE A 215 4.78 11.52 -7.17
CA PHE A 215 3.89 10.56 -6.54
C PHE A 215 3.57 9.39 -7.46
N GLU A 216 3.23 8.27 -6.83
CA GLU A 216 2.54 7.14 -7.41
C GLU A 216 1.39 6.74 -6.46
N LEU A 217 0.17 6.61 -6.98
CA LEU A 217 -1.05 6.38 -6.21
C LEU A 217 -1.85 5.24 -6.83
N ARG A 218 -2.23 4.27 -5.99
CA ARG A 218 -3.16 3.20 -6.35
C ARG A 218 -4.31 3.11 -5.35
N GLY A 219 -5.52 2.94 -5.87
CA GLY A 219 -6.65 2.43 -5.10
C GLY A 219 -6.51 0.94 -4.85
N ILE A 220 -7.02 0.48 -3.73
CA ILE A 220 -7.02 -0.93 -3.35
C ILE A 220 -8.37 -1.34 -2.75
N ASN A 221 -8.94 -2.40 -3.30
CA ASN A 221 -10.05 -3.12 -2.72
C ASN A 221 -9.52 -4.37 -2.02
N ILE A 222 -10.06 -4.65 -0.85
CA ILE A 222 -9.67 -5.79 -0.02
C ILE A 222 -10.90 -6.66 0.18
N GLU A 223 -10.86 -7.89 -0.29
CA GLU A 223 -11.88 -8.89 -0.05
C GLU A 223 -11.40 -9.90 1.00
N GLU A 224 -12.25 -10.22 1.96
CA GLU A 224 -12.00 -11.32 2.90
C GLU A 224 -12.63 -12.59 2.32
N VAL A 225 -11.82 -13.60 2.07
CA VAL A 225 -12.29 -14.88 1.59
C VAL A 225 -12.85 -15.66 2.78
N GLN A 226 -14.17 -15.78 2.82
CA GLN A 226 -14.80 -16.65 3.80
C GLN A 226 -14.42 -18.09 3.50
N ALA A 227 -13.79 -18.76 4.47
CA ALA A 227 -13.62 -20.20 4.42
C ALA A 227 -15.02 -20.83 4.34
N ASN A 228 -15.36 -21.38 3.18
CA ASN A 228 -16.65 -22.02 2.93
C ASN A 228 -16.67 -23.41 3.60
N CYS A 229 -16.51 -23.43 4.91
CA CYS A 229 -16.70 -24.61 5.74
C CYS A 229 -18.13 -24.60 6.29
N ASP A 230 -18.87 -25.68 5.99
CA ASP A 230 -20.03 -26.16 6.74
C ASP A 230 -21.47 -25.81 6.29
N GLN A 231 -21.75 -25.80 4.97
CA GLN A 231 -23.11 -26.13 4.49
C GLN A 231 -23.20 -27.42 3.67
N ASN A 232 -22.14 -27.83 2.96
CA ASN A 232 -22.16 -29.08 2.18
C ASN A 232 -21.69 -30.33 2.94
N LEU A 233 -20.92 -30.17 4.04
CA LEU A 233 -20.47 -31.31 4.84
C LEU A 233 -21.61 -31.96 5.65
N ASN A 234 -22.56 -31.16 6.15
CA ASN A 234 -23.68 -31.68 6.94
C ASN A 234 -24.70 -32.46 6.10
N ASN A 235 -24.81 -32.16 4.80
CA ASN A 235 -25.66 -32.91 3.87
C ASN A 235 -24.95 -34.17 3.34
N SER A 236 -23.63 -34.13 3.13
CA SER A 236 -22.86 -35.33 2.77
C SER A 236 -22.77 -36.33 3.92
N ILE A 237 -22.48 -35.88 5.15
CA ILE A 237 -22.33 -36.77 6.32
C ILE A 237 -23.67 -37.41 6.73
N ARG A 238 -24.81 -36.71 6.59
CA ARG A 238 -26.14 -37.30 6.84
C ARG A 238 -26.54 -38.34 5.79
N ASN A 239 -26.14 -38.16 4.53
CA ASN A 239 -26.47 -39.11 3.47
C ASN A 239 -25.49 -40.29 3.40
N SER A 240 -24.23 -40.12 3.80
CA SER A 240 -23.24 -41.19 3.83
C SER A 240 -23.33 -42.09 5.07
N ALA A 241 -24.03 -41.67 6.12
CA ALA A 241 -24.29 -42.49 7.31
C ALA A 241 -25.43 -43.51 7.12
N LEU A 242 -26.10 -43.53 5.96
CA LEU A 242 -27.22 -44.42 5.67
C LEU A 242 -26.96 -45.42 4.52
N SER A 243 -25.78 -45.46 3.91
CA SER A 243 -25.57 -46.28 2.70
C SER A 243 -24.19 -46.93 2.53
N ALA A 244 -23.45 -47.23 3.59
CA ALA A 244 -22.16 -47.94 3.48
C ALA A 244 -22.19 -49.30 4.21
N TYR A 245 -22.89 -50.26 3.61
CA TYR A 245 -22.47 -51.66 3.55
C TYR A 245 -22.46 -52.04 2.05
N ASP A 246 -21.42 -52.78 1.66
CA ASP A 246 -21.17 -53.45 0.37
C ASP A 246 -20.21 -52.74 -0.61
N ASP A 247 -19.03 -53.36 -0.69
CA ASP A 247 -18.25 -53.81 -1.85
C ASP A 247 -17.66 -52.84 -2.90
N ASP A 248 -16.32 -52.89 -2.90
CA ASP A 248 -15.38 -53.15 -3.99
C ASP A 248 -15.25 -52.25 -5.24
N ASP A 249 -13.97 -52.05 -5.55
CA ASP A 249 -13.33 -51.84 -6.85
C ASP A 249 -13.18 -50.43 -7.46
N SER A 250 -11.89 -50.12 -7.67
CA SER A 250 -11.28 -49.25 -8.70
C SER A 250 -11.40 -47.71 -8.64
N SER A 251 -10.20 -47.10 -8.57
CA SER A 251 -9.80 -45.71 -8.93
C SER A 251 -10.04 -44.59 -7.92
N PRO A 252 -9.03 -43.72 -7.71
CA PRO A 252 -9.28 -42.29 -7.78
C PRO A 252 -8.17 -41.57 -8.59
N THR A 253 -8.45 -40.83 -9.66
CA THR A 253 -8.99 -39.45 -9.72
C THR A 253 -8.29 -38.44 -8.79
N CYS A 254 -7.89 -37.35 -9.43
CA CYS A 254 -7.11 -36.22 -8.91
C CYS A 254 -7.60 -35.73 -7.55
N THR A 255 -6.70 -35.76 -6.56
CA THR A 255 -6.97 -35.37 -5.18
C THR A 255 -6.80 -33.86 -5.04
N ALA A 256 -7.90 -33.11 -4.89
CA ALA A 256 -7.83 -31.75 -4.37
C ALA A 256 -7.31 -31.81 -2.92
N HIS A 257 -6.08 -31.33 -2.68
CA HIS A 257 -5.49 -31.29 -1.35
C HIS A 257 -6.08 -30.14 -0.53
N TYR A 258 -7.10 -30.46 0.28
CA TYR A 258 -7.59 -29.62 1.36
C TYR A 258 -6.72 -29.86 2.61
N ILE A 259 -5.89 -28.91 3.02
CA ILE A 259 -5.10 -29.03 4.25
C ILE A 259 -5.92 -28.50 5.42
N LYS A 260 -6.38 -29.42 6.28
CA LYS A 260 -7.07 -29.13 7.55
C LYS A 260 -6.05 -29.09 8.70
N ASN A 261 -5.96 -27.92 9.35
CA ASN A 261 -5.43 -27.63 10.69
C ASN A 261 -4.14 -28.33 11.16
N ILE A 262 -3.10 -27.53 11.40
CA ILE A 262 -2.06 -27.86 12.38
C ILE A 262 -2.12 -26.81 13.49
N LYS A 263 -2.69 -27.21 14.63
CA LYS A 263 -2.34 -26.65 15.93
C LYS A 263 -0.87 -26.98 16.12
N ASP A 264 0.03 -26.03 15.86
CA ASP A 264 1.31 -25.86 16.55
C ASP A 264 2.09 -24.73 15.88
N LYS A 265 3.02 -24.17 16.65
CA LYS A 265 3.68 -22.87 16.52
C LYS A 265 4.66 -22.73 15.33
N TYR A 266 4.41 -23.42 14.22
CA TYR A 266 5.22 -23.41 12.99
C TYR A 266 4.31 -23.61 11.76
N THR A 267 4.26 -22.77 10.73
CA THR A 267 4.61 -21.36 10.57
C THR A 267 3.70 -20.83 9.43
N LEU A 268 3.25 -19.57 9.53
CA LEU A 268 2.71 -18.83 8.38
C LEU A 268 3.67 -18.89 7.18
N VAL A 269 4.98 -18.96 7.48
CA VAL A 269 6.08 -19.15 6.53
C VAL A 269 5.94 -20.44 5.72
N ASP A 270 5.60 -21.59 6.32
CA ASP A 270 5.45 -22.87 5.60
C ASP A 270 4.23 -22.86 4.67
N THR A 271 3.16 -22.20 5.08
CA THR A 271 1.94 -22.03 4.26
C THR A 271 2.19 -21.08 3.09
N ILE A 272 2.88 -19.95 3.34
CA ILE A 272 3.27 -18.99 2.31
C ILE A 272 4.31 -19.59 1.35
N PHE A 273 5.31 -20.31 1.85
CA PHE A 273 6.34 -20.95 1.03
C PHE A 273 5.71 -21.98 0.07
N LYS A 274 4.72 -22.75 0.53
CA LYS A 274 3.92 -23.66 -0.32
C LYS A 274 3.07 -22.94 -1.37
N LEU A 275 2.41 -21.84 -1.01
CA LEU A 275 1.62 -21.05 -1.97
C LEU A 275 2.49 -20.44 -3.08
N VAL A 276 3.68 -19.96 -2.72
CA VAL A 276 4.64 -19.39 -3.67
C VAL A 276 5.24 -20.46 -4.59
N THR A 277 5.60 -21.64 -4.06
CA THR A 277 6.12 -22.75 -4.90
C THR A 277 5.06 -23.33 -5.84
N THR A 278 3.81 -23.46 -5.40
CA THR A 278 2.72 -23.98 -6.25
C THR A 278 2.41 -23.05 -7.44
N LYS A 279 2.56 -21.72 -7.29
CA LYS A 279 2.41 -20.76 -8.41
C LYS A 279 3.57 -20.78 -9.42
N ILE A 280 4.73 -21.32 -9.05
CA ILE A 280 5.91 -21.42 -9.92
C ILE A 280 5.88 -22.72 -10.75
N GLU A 281 5.20 -23.77 -10.28
CA GLU A 281 5.11 -25.06 -10.96
C GLU A 281 3.97 -25.16 -12.00
N ASP A 282 3.03 -24.21 -12.01
CA ASP A 282 2.02 -24.08 -13.08
C ASP A 282 2.66 -23.44 -14.34
N GLU A 283 3.18 -24.27 -15.24
CA GLU A 283 3.92 -23.94 -16.49
C GLU A 283 3.15 -23.13 -17.56
N ASN A 284 2.15 -22.31 -17.21
CA ASN A 284 1.40 -21.51 -18.21
C ASN A 284 1.05 -20.10 -17.73
N VAL A 285 2.04 -19.34 -17.26
CA VAL A 285 1.90 -17.89 -17.17
C VAL A 285 2.81 -17.23 -18.20
N ASN A 286 2.21 -16.90 -19.36
CA ASN A 286 2.83 -16.01 -20.33
C ASN A 286 3.00 -14.63 -19.69
N TYR A 287 4.22 -14.29 -19.28
CA TYR A 287 4.59 -12.90 -19.05
C TYR A 287 4.73 -12.21 -20.41
N GLU A 288 3.73 -11.45 -20.83
CA GLU A 288 3.94 -10.45 -21.88
C GLU A 288 4.63 -9.24 -21.24
N ILE A 289 5.95 -9.30 -21.14
CA ILE A 289 6.77 -8.17 -20.70
C ILE A 289 6.91 -7.22 -21.89
N GLN A 290 6.04 -6.21 -21.97
CA GLN A 290 6.27 -5.07 -22.85
C GLN A 290 7.33 -4.16 -22.22
N PHE A 291 8.58 -4.33 -22.64
CA PHE A 291 9.61 -3.31 -22.42
C PHE A 291 9.30 -2.10 -23.31
N LEU A 292 8.79 -1.01 -22.74
CA LEU A 292 8.93 0.30 -23.36
C LEU A 292 10.36 0.78 -23.11
N SER A 293 11.28 0.43 -24.01
CA SER A 293 12.59 1.07 -24.05
C SER A 293 12.43 2.50 -24.56
N CYS A 294 12.46 3.48 -23.66
CA CYS A 294 12.77 4.86 -24.05
C CYS A 294 14.28 4.95 -24.34
N ALA A 295 14.66 4.59 -25.56
CA ALA A 295 15.99 4.86 -26.11
C ALA A 295 15.87 5.95 -27.19
N SER A 296 16.17 7.19 -26.81
CA SER A 296 16.56 8.31 -27.69
C SER A 296 17.11 9.37 -26.75
N GLU A 297 18.40 9.76 -26.72
CA GLU A 297 19.29 10.03 -27.83
C GLU A 297 20.76 9.79 -27.42
N LEU A 298 21.44 8.88 -28.12
CA LEU A 298 22.87 9.01 -28.38
C LEU A 298 23.03 8.69 -29.87
N SER A 299 22.83 9.70 -30.70
CA SER A 299 23.15 9.63 -32.12
C SER A 299 24.55 10.21 -32.37
N ASN A 300 25.40 9.33 -32.91
CA ASN A 300 26.52 9.56 -33.82
C ASN A 300 27.81 10.21 -33.30
N CYS A 301 28.84 9.36 -33.15
CA CYS A 301 29.79 9.24 -34.27
C CYS A 301 30.55 7.90 -34.22
N GLU A 302 30.34 7.09 -35.27
CA GLU A 302 31.04 5.83 -35.52
C GLU A 302 32.50 6.03 -35.94
N SER A 303 33.35 5.14 -35.40
CA SER A 303 34.46 4.41 -36.06
C SER A 303 35.55 5.17 -36.81
N VAL A 304 36.82 4.85 -36.51
CA VAL A 304 37.79 4.25 -37.46
C VAL A 304 39.00 3.67 -36.69
N LYS A 305 39.10 2.34 -36.75
CA LYS A 305 40.26 1.43 -36.88
C LYS A 305 41.45 1.50 -35.90
N GLU A 306 41.64 0.36 -35.23
CA GLU A 306 42.96 -0.20 -34.90
C GLU A 306 43.90 -0.24 -36.12
N LYS A 307 45.18 0.10 -35.89
CA LYS A 307 46.34 -0.63 -36.42
C LYS A 307 47.62 -0.19 -35.70
N GLY A 308 48.19 -1.13 -34.95
CA GLY A 308 49.61 -1.54 -34.90
C GLY A 308 50.75 -0.50 -34.78
N LEU A 309 51.64 -0.83 -33.83
CA LEU A 309 52.96 -0.27 -33.44
C LEU A 309 52.92 0.85 -32.40
#